data_AF-A0A3S9XF47-F1
#
_entry.id   AF-A0A3S9XF47-F1
#
_cell.length_a   1.000
_cell.length_b   1.000
_cell.length_c   1.000
_cell.angle_alpha   90.00
_cell.angle_beta   90.00
_cell.angle_gamma   90.00
#
_symmetry.space_group_name_H-M   'P 1'
#
loop_
_entity.id
_entity.type
_entity.pdbx_description
1 polymer ?
#
loop_
_entity_poly.entity_id
_entity_poly.type
_entity_poly.pdbx_seq_one_letter_code
_entity_poly.pdbx_strand_id
1 'polypeptide(L)'
;MKRLLSTMIVLLYLSFMTYANEQCNVTAVSLNKYTSSTEYVFQNRLSPDLNIYTAIPESTIISGDPILIFKNKKSIGFQKINESFGQNIPMLLKEKWNINCKNQIVEITKKNYQVLIIDDEKTLEGKNRITVFIIPKNKIISNYFYLISFIGYTHEQTIQMLIKD
;
A
#
# COMPACT_ATOMS: atom_id res chain seq x y z
N MET A 1 10.67 16.20 59.26
CA MET A 1 9.83 16.05 58.06
C MET A 1 10.11 17.21 57.11
N LYS A 2 10.92 17.00 56.07
CA LYS A 2 11.11 17.86 54.89
C LYS A 2 12.28 17.24 54.11
N ARG A 3 12.16 17.14 52.79
CA ARG A 3 13.11 16.54 51.82
C ARG A 3 12.90 15.05 51.48
N LEU A 4 11.72 14.71 50.98
CA LEU A 4 11.54 13.48 50.17
C LEU A 4 10.51 13.65 49.03
N LEU A 5 10.03 14.87 48.77
CA LEU A 5 9.01 15.13 47.75
C LEU A 5 9.54 15.72 46.43
N SER A 6 10.84 16.02 46.30
CA SER A 6 11.34 16.77 45.14
C SER A 6 11.82 15.90 43.97
N THR A 7 12.01 14.59 44.16
CA THR A 7 12.54 13.70 43.12
C THR A 7 11.47 12.88 42.41
N MET A 8 10.25 12.78 42.95
CA MET A 8 9.15 12.04 42.29
C MET A 8 8.49 12.80 41.14
N ILE A 9 8.57 14.13 41.12
CA ILE A 9 7.92 14.93 40.06
C ILE A 9 8.74 14.92 38.77
N VAL A 10 10.07 14.74 38.83
CA VAL A 10 10.93 14.73 37.65
C VAL A 10 10.81 13.41 36.86
N LEU A 11 10.52 12.29 37.53
CA LEU A 11 10.35 10.98 36.87
C LEU A 11 9.01 10.82 36.14
N LEU A 12 8.00 11.59 36.50
CA LEU A 12 6.68 11.56 35.84
C LEU A 12 6.61 12.42 34.56
N TYR A 13 7.59 13.30 34.31
CA TYR A 13 7.65 14.06 33.05
C TYR A 13 8.32 13.30 31.90
N LEU A 14 9.06 12.22 32.19
CA LEU A 14 9.73 11.41 31.16
C LEU A 14 8.85 10.27 30.62
N SER A 15 7.75 9.91 31.29
CA SER A 15 6.80 8.91 30.80
C SER A 15 5.77 9.44 29.79
N PHE A 16 5.76 10.75 29.50
CA PHE A 16 4.87 11.35 28.49
C PHE A 16 5.56 11.64 27.14
N MET A 17 6.84 11.29 26.99
CA MET A 17 7.63 11.61 25.78
C MET A 17 7.92 10.41 24.87
N THR A 18 7.24 9.28 25.04
CA THR A 18 7.32 8.13 24.11
C THR A 18 6.00 7.84 23.41
N TYR A 19 5.26 8.89 23.05
CA TYR A 19 4.57 8.86 21.76
C TYR A 19 5.46 9.60 20.77
N ALA A 20 6.63 9.03 20.48
CA ALA A 20 7.18 9.25 19.16
C ALA A 20 6.06 8.79 18.22
N ASN A 21 5.42 9.75 17.54
CA ASN A 21 4.46 9.44 16.50
C ASN A 21 5.20 8.54 15.52
N GLU A 22 5.07 7.22 15.66
CA GLU A 22 5.60 6.26 14.71
C GLU A 22 4.92 6.58 13.38
N GLN A 23 5.61 7.36 12.56
CA GLN A 23 5.18 7.69 11.21
C GLN A 23 5.52 6.50 10.33
N CYS A 24 4.67 6.24 9.35
CA CYS A 24 4.94 5.23 8.35
C CYS A 24 6.25 5.54 7.60
N ASN A 25 7.22 4.62 7.66
CA ASN A 25 8.47 4.75 6.94
C ASN A 25 8.26 4.37 5.47
N VAL A 26 8.15 5.39 4.61
CA VAL A 26 8.01 5.23 3.16
C VAL A 26 9.39 5.30 2.54
N THR A 27 9.82 4.20 1.91
CA THR A 27 11.11 4.10 1.24
C THR A 27 10.93 4.01 -0.27
N ALA A 28 11.42 5.00 -0.99
CA ALA A 28 11.50 4.94 -2.44
C ALA A 28 12.48 3.85 -2.89
N VAL A 29 12.06 3.00 -3.84
CA VAL A 29 12.92 1.99 -4.46
C VAL A 29 13.05 2.23 -5.96
N SER A 30 14.23 1.93 -6.48
CA SER A 30 14.46 1.93 -7.93
C SER A 30 13.83 0.68 -8.56
N LEU A 31 13.07 0.88 -9.64
CA LEU A 31 12.49 -0.20 -10.44
C LEU A 31 13.54 -1.14 -11.01
N ASN A 32 14.76 -0.66 -11.23
CA ASN A 32 15.87 -1.43 -11.80
C ASN A 32 16.31 -2.60 -10.89
N LYS A 33 15.87 -2.61 -9.62
CA LYS A 33 16.10 -3.73 -8.69
C LYS A 33 15.20 -4.94 -9.00
N TYR A 34 14.13 -4.75 -9.75
CA TYR A 34 13.15 -5.79 -10.03
C TYR A 34 13.20 -6.17 -11.51
N THR A 35 13.41 -7.46 -11.78
CA THR A 35 13.37 -7.98 -13.14
C THR A 35 11.93 -8.22 -13.56
N SER A 36 11.54 -7.74 -14.75
CA SER A 36 10.24 -8.04 -15.33
C SER A 36 10.09 -9.55 -15.50
N SER A 37 8.98 -10.12 -15.03
CA SER A 37 8.72 -11.54 -15.17
C SER A 37 8.22 -11.90 -16.58
N THR A 38 8.71 -13.02 -17.10
CA THR A 38 8.18 -13.67 -18.31
C THR A 38 6.88 -14.42 -18.03
N GLU A 39 6.52 -14.64 -16.76
CA GLU A 39 5.28 -15.31 -16.36
C GLU A 39 4.05 -14.40 -16.52
N TYR A 40 4.12 -13.14 -16.08
CA TYR A 40 2.99 -12.21 -16.08
C TYR A 40 2.81 -11.54 -17.45
N VAL A 41 2.22 -12.24 -18.41
CA VAL A 41 2.09 -11.77 -19.81
C VAL A 41 0.69 -11.26 -20.18
N PHE A 42 -0.35 -11.61 -19.42
CA PHE A 42 -1.72 -11.21 -19.73
C PHE A 42 -2.04 -9.85 -19.12
N GLN A 43 -2.28 -8.86 -19.97
CA GLN A 43 -2.62 -7.50 -19.56
C GLN A 43 -4.11 -7.39 -19.19
N ASN A 44 -4.37 -7.02 -17.94
CA ASN A 44 -5.71 -6.63 -17.47
C ASN A 44 -5.75 -5.11 -17.37
N ARG A 45 -6.53 -4.47 -18.24
CA ARG A 45 -6.75 -3.03 -18.18
C ARG A 45 -7.81 -2.72 -17.12
N LEU A 46 -7.40 -2.08 -16.03
CA LEU A 46 -8.30 -1.71 -14.93
C LEU A 46 -8.85 -0.27 -15.08
N SER A 47 -8.09 0.60 -15.75
CA SER A 47 -8.52 1.95 -16.14
C SER A 47 -7.76 2.39 -17.39
N PRO A 48 -8.08 3.55 -18.00
CA PRO A 48 -7.39 4.01 -19.20
C PRO A 48 -5.87 3.98 -19.14
N ASP A 49 -5.33 4.27 -17.95
CA ASP A 49 -3.91 4.46 -17.67
C ASP A 49 -3.36 3.45 -16.64
N LEU A 50 -4.17 2.46 -16.22
CA LEU A 50 -3.77 1.44 -15.25
C LEU A 50 -3.95 0.04 -15.82
N ASN A 51 -2.84 -0.68 -15.88
CA ASN A 51 -2.80 -2.09 -16.26
C ASN A 51 -2.18 -2.91 -15.13
N ILE A 52 -2.65 -4.14 -14.97
CA ILE A 52 -2.00 -5.17 -14.15
C ILE A 52 -1.76 -6.39 -15.03
N TYR A 53 -0.56 -6.97 -14.92
CA TYR A 53 -0.19 -8.14 -15.69
C TYR A 53 -0.33 -9.39 -14.85
N THR A 54 -0.88 -10.46 -15.42
CA THR A 54 -1.16 -11.73 -14.75
C THR A 54 -0.68 -12.91 -15.59
N ALA A 55 -0.58 -14.09 -14.98
CA ALA A 55 0.02 -15.26 -15.61
C ALA A 55 -0.93 -16.04 -16.54
N ILE A 56 -2.24 -15.85 -16.40
CA ILE A 56 -3.29 -16.47 -17.23
C ILE A 56 -4.35 -15.40 -17.54
N PRO A 57 -5.23 -15.59 -18.55
CA PRO A 57 -6.42 -14.78 -18.67
C PRO A 57 -7.34 -15.06 -17.47
N GLU A 58 -7.48 -14.07 -16.61
CA GLU A 58 -8.23 -14.20 -15.36
C GLU A 58 -9.68 -13.78 -15.60
N SER A 59 -10.64 -14.53 -15.06
CA SER A 59 -12.06 -14.17 -15.17
C SER A 59 -12.33 -12.88 -14.40
N THR A 60 -12.81 -11.85 -15.09
CA THR A 60 -13.26 -10.59 -14.49
C THR A 60 -14.71 -10.76 -14.05
N ILE A 61 -15.01 -10.65 -12.75
CA ILE A 61 -16.41 -10.50 -12.31
C ILE A 61 -16.75 -9.01 -12.33
N ILE A 62 -17.71 -8.59 -13.16
CA ILE A 62 -18.19 -7.21 -13.22
C ILE A 62 -19.67 -7.16 -12.86
N SER A 63 -19.96 -6.53 -11.72
CA SER A 63 -21.19 -5.78 -11.49
C SER A 63 -21.00 -4.85 -10.30
N GLY A 64 -20.87 -3.54 -10.53
CA GLY A 64 -20.98 -2.45 -9.54
C GLY A 64 -19.86 -2.30 -8.50
N ASP A 65 -19.12 -3.37 -8.21
CA ASP A 65 -18.20 -3.55 -7.08
C ASP A 65 -16.81 -4.02 -7.53
N PRO A 66 -15.78 -4.03 -6.64
CA PRO A 66 -14.37 -4.23 -7.00
C PRO A 66 -14.10 -5.34 -8.02
N ILE A 67 -13.26 -5.03 -9.02
CA ILE A 67 -12.83 -6.03 -10.00
C ILE A 67 -11.97 -7.06 -9.28
N LEU A 68 -12.43 -8.32 -9.28
CA LEU A 68 -11.71 -9.44 -8.69
C LEU A 68 -11.17 -10.37 -9.78
N ILE A 69 -9.87 -10.58 -9.79
CA ILE A 69 -9.09 -11.49 -10.65
C ILE A 69 -8.68 -12.69 -9.79
N PHE A 70 -8.97 -13.93 -10.19
CA PHE A 70 -8.83 -15.12 -9.32
C PHE A 70 -8.15 -16.33 -9.97
N LYS A 71 -7.07 -16.80 -9.33
CA LYS A 71 -6.39 -18.06 -9.68
C LYS A 71 -5.94 -18.81 -8.44
N ASN A 72 -6.29 -20.09 -8.34
CA ASN A 72 -5.76 -21.01 -7.33
C ASN A 72 -5.70 -20.43 -5.91
N LYS A 73 -6.84 -19.89 -5.41
CA LYS A 73 -6.97 -19.25 -4.08
C LYS A 73 -6.19 -17.94 -3.89
N LYS A 74 -5.56 -17.41 -4.95
CA LYS A 74 -5.04 -16.05 -5.03
C LYS A 74 -6.08 -15.14 -5.65
N SER A 75 -6.09 -13.89 -5.22
CA SER A 75 -7.02 -12.89 -5.75
C SER A 75 -6.40 -11.51 -5.84
N ILE A 76 -6.83 -10.73 -6.82
CA ILE A 76 -6.52 -9.30 -6.94
C ILE A 76 -7.84 -8.55 -6.96
N GLY A 77 -8.09 -7.73 -5.95
CA GLY A 77 -9.25 -6.83 -5.88
C GLY A 77 -8.86 -5.40 -6.20
N PHE A 78 -9.67 -4.68 -6.95
CA PHE A 78 -9.40 -3.30 -7.35
C PHE A 78 -10.60 -2.39 -7.14
N GLN A 79 -10.36 -1.21 -6.57
CA GLN A 79 -11.35 -0.16 -6.41
C GLN A 79 -10.78 1.22 -6.77
N LYS A 80 -11.55 2.01 -7.52
CA LYS A 80 -11.30 3.46 -7.67
C LYS A 80 -12.00 4.20 -6.54
N ILE A 81 -11.27 5.07 -5.85
CA ILE A 81 -11.80 5.88 -4.77
C ILE A 81 -11.79 7.34 -5.24
N ASN A 82 -12.96 7.99 -5.28
CA ASN A 82 -13.14 9.34 -5.81
C ASN A 82 -12.90 10.41 -4.73
N GLU A 83 -11.69 10.43 -4.18
CA GLU A 83 -11.22 11.47 -3.27
C GLU A 83 -9.73 11.75 -3.51
N SER A 84 -9.26 12.92 -3.08
CA SER A 84 -7.82 13.18 -3.07
C SER A 84 -7.14 12.29 -2.04
N PHE A 85 -5.99 11.69 -2.41
CA PHE A 85 -5.19 10.93 -1.46
C PHE A 85 -4.63 11.82 -0.34
N GLY A 86 -4.31 13.09 -0.67
CA GLY A 86 -3.74 14.10 0.22
C GLY A 86 -2.21 14.24 0.13
N GLN A 87 -1.63 15.23 0.83
CA GLN A 87 -0.22 15.63 0.66
C GLN A 87 0.74 15.00 1.68
N ASN A 88 0.28 14.63 2.89
CA ASN A 88 1.11 14.03 3.93
C ASN A 88 0.90 12.51 3.98
N ILE A 89 1.47 11.80 3.01
CA ILE A 89 1.26 10.36 2.80
C ILE A 89 1.51 9.53 4.07
N PRO A 90 2.63 9.66 4.81
CA PRO A 90 2.87 8.86 6.01
C PRO A 90 1.78 9.03 7.08
N MET A 91 1.30 10.25 7.27
CA MET A 91 0.25 10.56 8.25
C MET A 91 -1.10 10.00 7.80
N LEU A 92 -1.44 10.16 6.51
CA LEU A 92 -2.69 9.67 5.94
C LEU A 92 -2.81 8.14 6.00
N LEU A 93 -1.72 7.43 5.70
CA LEU A 93 -1.69 5.96 5.80
C LEU A 93 -2.03 5.50 7.22
N LYS A 94 -1.48 6.17 8.23
CA LYS A 94 -1.76 5.85 9.64
C LYS A 94 -3.16 6.26 10.07
N GLU A 95 -3.53 7.52 9.88
CA GLU A 95 -4.72 8.12 10.49
C GLU A 95 -6.02 7.81 9.74
N LYS A 96 -5.97 7.78 8.41
CA LYS A 96 -7.15 7.54 7.56
C LYS A 96 -7.31 6.08 7.19
N TRP A 97 -6.20 5.43 6.81
CA TRP A 97 -6.20 4.06 6.31
C TRP A 97 -5.87 3.01 7.36
N ASN A 98 -5.56 3.43 8.59
CA ASN A 98 -5.22 2.56 9.72
C ASN A 98 -4.14 1.52 9.37
N ILE A 99 -3.15 1.93 8.57
CA ILE A 99 -2.05 1.07 8.16
C ILE A 99 -1.11 0.85 9.34
N ASN A 100 -0.76 -0.42 9.57
CA ASN A 100 0.26 -0.80 10.52
C ASN A 100 1.65 -0.44 9.96
N CYS A 101 2.21 0.68 10.43
CA CYS A 101 3.50 1.22 10.02
C CYS A 101 4.73 0.42 10.48
N LYS A 102 4.57 -0.75 11.12
CA LYS A 102 5.69 -1.61 11.54
C LYS A 102 6.49 -2.14 10.35
N ASN A 103 5.81 -2.42 9.25
CA ASN A 103 6.44 -2.91 8.02
C ASN A 103 6.88 -1.74 7.14
N GLN A 104 7.97 -1.95 6.40
CA GLN A 104 8.45 -0.98 5.43
C GLN A 104 7.43 -0.78 4.31
N ILE A 105 7.15 0.48 3.97
CA ILE A 105 6.27 0.82 2.85
C ILE A 105 7.15 1.12 1.65
N VAL A 106 6.97 0.36 0.57
CA VAL A 106 7.78 0.49 -0.64
C VAL A 106 7.08 1.46 -1.59
N GLU A 107 7.81 2.50 -1.98
CA GLU A 107 7.34 3.48 -2.97
C GLU A 107 8.00 3.24 -4.33
N ILE A 108 7.16 3.08 -5.35
CA ILE A 108 7.55 3.01 -6.76
C ILE A 108 7.03 4.24 -7.49
N THR A 109 7.92 4.89 -8.22
CA THR A 109 7.60 6.08 -9.01
C THR A 109 7.53 5.73 -10.49
N LYS A 110 6.32 5.73 -11.07
CA LYS A 110 6.09 5.59 -12.53
C LYS A 110 5.86 6.95 -13.19
N LYS A 111 5.85 7.02 -14.53
CA LYS A 111 5.67 8.28 -15.29
C LYS A 111 4.47 9.10 -14.80
N ASN A 112 3.30 8.46 -14.69
CA ASN A 112 2.03 9.12 -14.36
C ASN A 112 1.53 8.84 -12.92
N TYR A 113 2.21 7.94 -12.19
CA TYR A 113 1.73 7.43 -10.91
C TYR A 113 2.83 7.35 -9.87
N GLN A 114 2.45 7.56 -8.62
CA GLN A 114 3.16 7.09 -7.44
C GLN A 114 2.44 5.84 -6.94
N VAL A 115 3.19 4.79 -6.62
CA VAL A 115 2.65 3.50 -6.18
C VAL A 115 3.23 3.18 -4.81
N LEU A 116 2.37 3.00 -3.82
CA LEU A 116 2.77 2.62 -2.46
C LEU A 116 2.35 1.18 -2.22
N ILE A 117 3.28 0.31 -1.83
CA ILE A 117 3.08 -1.12 -1.63
C ILE A 117 3.31 -1.45 -0.17
N ILE A 118 2.31 -2.07 0.45
CA ILE A 118 2.24 -2.32 1.89
C ILE A 118 1.92 -3.79 2.11
N ASP A 119 2.79 -4.48 2.85
CA ASP A 119 2.54 -5.85 3.30
C ASP A 119 1.70 -5.80 4.58
N ASP A 120 0.45 -6.24 4.49
CA ASP A 120 -0.43 -6.36 5.65
C ASP A 120 -0.12 -7.64 6.41
N GLU A 121 -0.07 -7.53 7.74
CA GLU A 121 0.01 -8.71 8.61
C GLU A 121 -1.23 -9.59 8.37
N LYS A 122 -0.98 -10.90 8.21
CA LYS A 122 -1.88 -12.00 7.81
C LYS A 122 -3.39 -11.72 7.90
N THR A 123 -4.11 -12.07 6.84
CA THR A 123 -5.58 -12.03 6.79
C THR A 123 -6.25 -13.07 7.70
N LEU A 124 -7.58 -12.96 7.86
CA LEU A 124 -8.45 -13.93 8.55
C LEU A 124 -8.25 -15.40 8.11
N GLU A 125 -7.72 -15.65 6.91
CA GLU A 125 -7.44 -16.99 6.38
C GLU A 125 -5.94 -17.39 6.44
N GLY A 126 -5.10 -16.63 7.15
CA GLY A 126 -3.66 -16.90 7.26
C GLY A 126 -2.85 -16.63 5.99
N LYS A 127 -3.46 -16.03 4.96
CA LYS A 127 -2.79 -15.64 3.71
C LYS A 127 -2.19 -14.23 3.82
N ASN A 128 -1.08 -14.03 3.12
CA ASN A 128 -0.50 -12.70 2.94
C ASN A 128 -1.46 -11.83 2.12
N ARG A 129 -1.66 -10.59 2.57
CA ARG A 129 -2.36 -9.54 1.82
C ARG A 129 -1.39 -8.41 1.59
N ILE A 130 -1.34 -7.93 0.35
CA ILE A 130 -0.54 -6.77 -0.03
C ILE A 130 -1.50 -5.71 -0.53
N THR A 131 -1.48 -4.57 0.11
CA THR A 131 -2.29 -3.41 -0.25
C THR A 131 -1.45 -2.45 -1.05
N VAL A 132 -1.98 -2.02 -2.20
CA VAL A 132 -1.30 -1.12 -3.12
C VAL A 132 -2.16 0.11 -3.35
N PHE A 133 -1.59 1.28 -3.10
CA PHE A 133 -2.16 2.57 -3.45
C PHE A 133 -1.52 3.07 -4.74
N ILE A 134 -2.32 3.37 -5.76
CA ILE A 134 -1.86 3.99 -7.00
C ILE A 134 -2.41 5.41 -7.08
N ILE A 135 -1.52 6.37 -6.90
CA ILE A 135 -1.82 7.79 -6.75
C ILE A 135 -1.40 8.49 -8.05
N PRO A 136 -2.33 9.09 -8.81
CA PRO A 136 -1.99 9.86 -10.00
C PRO A 136 -1.14 11.07 -9.65
N LYS A 137 -0.03 11.26 -10.36
CA LYS A 137 0.91 12.39 -10.15
C LYS A 137 0.39 13.73 -10.66
N ASN A 138 -0.68 13.74 -11.45
CA ASN A 138 -1.09 14.95 -12.14
C ASN A 138 -1.57 16.00 -11.13
N LYS A 139 -0.71 17.00 -10.89
CA LYS A 139 -0.74 17.93 -9.75
C LYS A 139 -1.93 18.89 -9.71
N ILE A 140 -2.78 18.88 -10.74
CA ILE A 140 -3.83 19.89 -10.90
C ILE A 140 -5.19 19.38 -10.37
N ILE A 141 -5.54 18.08 -10.49
CA ILE A 141 -6.91 17.58 -10.13
C ILE A 141 -6.94 16.05 -9.88
N SER A 142 -6.00 15.44 -9.16
CA SER A 142 -6.20 14.03 -8.76
C SER A 142 -7.15 13.93 -7.56
N ASN A 143 -8.45 14.02 -7.85
CA ASN A 143 -9.54 13.74 -6.90
C ASN A 143 -9.88 12.24 -6.87
N TYR A 144 -8.89 11.41 -7.18
CA TYR A 144 -9.03 9.97 -7.10
C TYR A 144 -7.67 9.31 -6.89
N PHE A 145 -7.72 8.10 -6.36
CA PHE A 145 -6.62 7.14 -6.40
C PHE A 145 -7.22 5.75 -6.55
N TYR A 146 -6.37 4.76 -6.80
CA TYR A 146 -6.78 3.36 -6.84
C TYR A 146 -6.24 2.60 -5.63
N LEU A 147 -7.09 1.75 -5.07
CA LEU A 147 -6.74 0.77 -4.06
C LEU A 147 -6.78 -0.62 -4.70
N ILE A 148 -5.66 -1.34 -4.62
CA ILE A 148 -5.57 -2.73 -5.09
C ILE A 148 -5.17 -3.61 -3.92
N SER A 149 -5.86 -4.74 -3.75
CA SER A 149 -5.53 -5.75 -2.76
C SER A 149 -5.12 -7.04 -3.45
N PHE A 150 -3.90 -7.51 -3.18
CA PHE A 150 -3.38 -8.79 -3.65
C PHE A 150 -3.38 -9.78 -2.48
N ILE A 151 -4.12 -10.88 -2.61
CA ILE A 151 -4.20 -11.95 -1.60
C ILE A 151 -3.48 -13.19 -2.12
N GLY A 152 -2.56 -13.74 -1.33
CA GLY A 152 -1.80 -14.94 -1.67
C GLY A 152 -0.65 -14.71 -2.66
N TYR A 153 -0.28 -13.46 -2.93
CA TYR A 153 0.90 -13.08 -3.71
C TYR A 153 2.04 -12.63 -2.79
N THR A 154 3.28 -12.78 -3.25
CA THR A 154 4.45 -12.20 -2.57
C THR A 154 4.66 -10.75 -2.98
N HIS A 155 5.48 -10.03 -2.20
CA HIS A 155 5.86 -8.65 -2.47
C HIS A 155 6.50 -8.49 -3.86
N GLU A 156 7.47 -9.36 -4.17
CA GLU A 156 8.15 -9.36 -5.47
C GLU A 156 7.18 -9.66 -6.62
N GLN A 157 6.29 -10.63 -6.47
CA GLN A 157 5.26 -10.94 -7.47
C GLN A 157 4.37 -9.72 -7.72
N THR A 158 3.94 -9.04 -6.65
CA THR A 158 3.11 -7.84 -6.74
C THR A 158 3.80 -6.73 -7.53
N ILE A 159 5.09 -6.49 -7.26
CA ILE A 159 5.88 -5.53 -8.02
C ILE A 159 5.96 -5.94 -9.49
N GLN A 160 6.35 -7.18 -9.80
CA GLN A 160 6.47 -7.67 -11.17
C GLN A 160 5.17 -7.52 -11.98
N MET A 161 4.01 -7.73 -11.34
CA MET A 161 2.69 -7.56 -11.97
C MET A 161 2.34 -6.08 -12.26
N LEU A 162 2.95 -5.14 -11.53
CA LEU A 162 2.69 -3.70 -11.65
C LEU A 162 3.70 -2.97 -12.53
N ILE A 163 4.93 -3.46 -12.68
CA ILE A 163 6.04 -2.72 -13.32
C ILE A 163 6.28 -3.07 -14.78
N LYS A 164 5.57 -4.05 -15.32
CA LYS A 164 5.68 -4.40 -16.74
C LYS A 164 5.13 -3.24 -17.57
N ASP A 165 5.98 -2.69 -18.43
CA ASP A 165 5.66 -1.59 -19.35
C ASP A 165 5.70 -2.13 -20.79
#